data_AF-A0A2V6WA48-F1
#
_entry.id   AF-A0A2V6WA48-F1
#
_cell.length_a   1.000
_cell.length_b   1.000
_cell.length_c   1.000
_cell.angle_alpha   90.00
_cell.angle_beta   90.00
_cell.angle_gamma   90.00
#
_symmetry.space_group_name_H-M   'P 1'
#
loop_
_entity.id
_entity.type
_entity.pdbx_description
1 polymer ?
#
loop_
_entity_poly.entity_id
_entity_poly.type
_entity_poly.pdbx_seq_one_letter_code
_entity_poly.pdbx_strand_id
1 'polypeptide(L)'
;MYGRAIRLDRERARVALDTLARRLGLSLLETAGGMIEVANAAMLRALRLVSVQRGYDLRDFTLIAYGGAGPVHAGALAVAAGIARVLVPAHSGAFSALGCLVSPLRYDAVRTYRGRLEAWEAKPAENRLRELQEQCVAPLTAEGIAADRISVQWSADLRYSGQNYEIDVAWRDTPEALRGEFEARHRQLYGYATGESVECVNLRVVARVPDVAVALSPFEPSGTPGVIGEQRAHFAGVGEVVLPRYDRAALAPGATVAGPALIEDEWSTTLVYPGQRCTADRLGNLIIEITQSRMR
;
A
#
# COMPACT_ATOMS: atom_id res chain seq x y z
N MET A 1 -18.96 -11.05 -16.92
CA MET A 1 -19.39 -9.64 -17.01
C MET A 1 -18.51 -8.85 -16.06
N TYR A 2 -17.83 -7.79 -16.49
CA TYR A 2 -17.13 -6.88 -15.59
C TYR A 2 -18.11 -5.84 -15.05
N GLY A 3 -18.19 -5.68 -13.72
CA GLY A 3 -19.13 -4.75 -13.06
C GLY A 3 -20.59 -4.97 -13.45
N ARG A 4 -20.99 -6.23 -13.74
CA ARG A 4 -22.33 -6.64 -14.23
C ARG A 4 -22.84 -5.99 -15.53
N ALA A 5 -22.13 -5.01 -16.09
CA ALA A 5 -22.54 -4.23 -17.27
C ALA A 5 -21.73 -4.57 -18.54
N ILE A 6 -20.46 -4.96 -18.40
CA ILE A 6 -19.59 -5.19 -19.56
C ILE A 6 -19.45 -6.67 -19.85
N ARG A 7 -19.89 -7.11 -21.03
CA ARG A 7 -19.73 -8.50 -21.48
C ARG A 7 -18.32 -8.72 -22.03
N LEU A 8 -17.58 -9.58 -21.35
CA LEU A 8 -16.27 -10.04 -21.82
C LEU A 8 -16.46 -11.18 -22.81
N ASP A 9 -15.73 -11.15 -23.91
CA ASP A 9 -15.75 -12.17 -24.97
C ASP A 9 -14.46 -12.99 -24.92
N ARG A 10 -14.57 -14.21 -24.38
CA ARG A 10 -13.45 -15.14 -24.22
C ARG A 10 -12.87 -15.58 -25.57
N GLU A 11 -13.68 -15.70 -26.61
CA GLU A 11 -13.20 -16.15 -27.93
C GLU A 11 -12.34 -15.08 -28.59
N ARG A 12 -12.69 -13.80 -28.44
CA ARG A 12 -11.82 -12.70 -28.92
C ARG A 12 -10.46 -12.71 -28.22
N ALA A 13 -10.44 -12.93 -26.90
CA ALA A 13 -9.18 -13.07 -26.16
C ALA A 13 -8.38 -14.27 -26.65
N ARG A 14 -9.04 -15.41 -26.90
CA ARG A 14 -8.42 -16.62 -27.43
C ARG A 14 -7.75 -16.38 -28.79
N VAL A 15 -8.44 -15.73 -29.72
CA VAL A 15 -7.92 -15.42 -31.07
C VAL A 15 -6.70 -14.49 -31.01
N ALA A 16 -6.75 -13.45 -30.15
CA ALA A 16 -5.64 -12.54 -29.97
C ALA A 16 -4.40 -13.26 -29.41
N LEU A 17 -4.59 -14.10 -28.38
CA LEU A 17 -3.52 -14.87 -27.76
C LEU A 17 -2.95 -15.95 -28.70
N ASP A 18 -3.79 -16.61 -29.50
CA ASP A 18 -3.37 -17.62 -30.48
C ASP A 18 -2.42 -17.04 -31.53
N THR A 19 -2.64 -15.79 -31.94
CA THR A 19 -1.76 -15.07 -32.86
C THR A 19 -0.36 -14.89 -32.27
N LEU A 20 -0.27 -14.58 -30.97
CA LEU A 20 1.00 -14.48 -30.26
C LEU A 20 1.63 -15.86 -30.04
N ALA A 21 0.83 -16.84 -29.63
CA ALA A 21 1.27 -18.21 -29.36
C ALA A 21 1.97 -18.84 -30.58
N ARG A 22 1.37 -18.67 -31.77
CA ARG A 22 1.96 -19.12 -33.04
C ARG A 22 3.31 -18.46 -33.36
N ARG A 23 3.49 -17.18 -33.03
CA ARG A 23 4.77 -16.47 -33.24
C ARG A 23 5.85 -16.95 -32.29
N LEU A 24 5.48 -17.37 -31.08
CA LEU A 24 6.39 -17.86 -30.05
C LEU A 24 6.66 -19.36 -30.15
N GLY A 25 5.89 -20.11 -30.96
CA GLY A 25 5.98 -21.56 -31.04
C GLY A 25 5.48 -22.27 -29.77
N LEU A 26 4.57 -21.62 -29.03
CA LEU A 26 4.00 -22.12 -27.78
C LEU A 26 2.51 -22.46 -27.95
N SER A 27 1.95 -23.26 -27.04
CA SER A 27 0.51 -23.42 -26.95
C SER A 27 -0.16 -22.15 -26.40
N LEU A 28 -1.48 -22.06 -26.60
CA LEU A 28 -2.29 -20.96 -26.07
C LEU A 28 -2.15 -20.83 -24.54
N LEU A 29 -2.22 -21.96 -23.81
CA LEU A 29 -2.18 -21.96 -22.35
C LEU A 29 -0.78 -21.61 -21.82
N GLU A 30 0.28 -22.09 -22.47
CA GLU A 30 1.66 -21.71 -22.13
C GLU A 30 1.88 -20.21 -22.36
N THR A 31 1.37 -19.68 -23.47
CA THR A 31 1.47 -18.24 -23.77
C THR A 31 0.74 -17.40 -22.72
N ALA A 32 -0.50 -17.77 -22.37
CA ALA A 32 -1.27 -17.06 -21.35
C ALA A 32 -0.61 -17.17 -19.96
N GLY A 33 -0.10 -18.35 -19.59
CA GLY A 33 0.65 -18.57 -18.35
C GLY A 33 1.90 -17.70 -18.29
N GLY A 34 2.69 -17.68 -19.37
CA GLY A 34 3.89 -16.84 -19.47
C GLY A 34 3.60 -15.34 -19.32
N MET A 35 2.48 -14.85 -19.87
CA MET A 35 2.06 -13.46 -19.66
C MET A 35 1.77 -13.15 -18.19
N ILE A 36 1.11 -14.06 -17.47
CA ILE A 36 0.85 -13.94 -16.04
C ILE A 36 2.17 -13.96 -15.25
N GLU A 37 3.09 -14.85 -15.61
CA GLU A 37 4.42 -14.92 -14.98
C GLU A 37 5.23 -13.64 -15.18
N VAL A 38 5.22 -13.07 -16.38
CA VAL A 38 5.90 -11.78 -16.68
C VAL A 38 5.30 -10.65 -15.84
N ALA A 39 3.96 -10.57 -15.77
CA ALA A 39 3.27 -9.58 -14.95
C ALA A 39 3.62 -9.74 -13.45
N ASN A 40 3.57 -10.97 -12.93
CA ASN A 40 3.93 -11.29 -11.55
C ASN A 40 5.40 -10.97 -11.26
N ALA A 41 6.31 -11.27 -12.18
CA ALA A 41 7.73 -10.94 -12.04
C ALA A 41 7.96 -9.43 -11.99
N ALA A 42 7.23 -8.64 -12.79
CA ALA A 42 7.28 -7.18 -12.73
C ALA A 42 6.79 -6.63 -11.39
N MET A 43 5.65 -7.12 -10.90
CA MET A 43 5.12 -6.73 -9.59
C MET A 43 6.05 -7.14 -8.44
N LEU A 44 6.66 -8.33 -8.50
CA LEU A 44 7.61 -8.80 -7.50
C LEU A 44 8.88 -7.94 -7.46
N ARG A 45 9.38 -7.49 -8.62
CA ARG A 45 10.51 -6.54 -8.67
C ARG A 45 10.17 -5.22 -7.98
N ALA A 46 8.97 -4.69 -8.24
CA ALA A 46 8.50 -3.46 -7.59
C ALA A 46 8.38 -3.64 -6.07
N LEU A 47 7.84 -4.77 -5.60
CA LEU A 47 7.76 -5.09 -4.17
C LEU A 47 9.15 -5.12 -3.53
N ARG A 48 10.14 -5.78 -4.15
CA ARG A 48 11.52 -5.87 -3.61
C ARG A 48 12.23 -4.53 -3.55
N LEU A 49 12.00 -3.63 -4.52
CA LEU A 49 12.56 -2.28 -4.55
C LEU A 49 12.13 -1.45 -3.34
N VAL A 50 10.86 -1.53 -2.94
CA VAL A 50 10.32 -0.74 -1.83
C VAL A 50 10.49 -1.40 -0.46
N SER A 51 10.98 -2.65 -0.41
CA SER A 51 11.12 -3.45 0.82
C SER A 51 12.56 -3.94 1.06
N VAL A 52 12.96 -5.03 0.42
CA VAL A 52 14.26 -5.70 0.61
C VAL A 52 15.43 -4.75 0.37
N GLN A 53 15.35 -3.91 -0.67
CA GLN A 53 16.40 -2.92 -0.96
C GLN A 53 16.48 -1.79 0.07
N ARG A 54 15.48 -1.66 0.93
CA ARG A 54 15.48 -0.77 2.10
C ARG A 54 15.80 -1.51 3.41
N GLY A 55 16.23 -2.77 3.33
CA GLY A 55 16.63 -3.59 4.47
C GLY A 55 15.51 -4.36 5.18
N TYR A 56 14.28 -4.37 4.62
CA TYR A 56 13.15 -5.07 5.24
C TYR A 56 13.08 -6.56 4.84
N ASP A 57 12.82 -7.44 5.81
CA ASP A 57 12.49 -8.84 5.56
C ASP A 57 10.99 -9.00 5.31
N LEU A 58 10.61 -9.35 4.09
CA LEU A 58 9.20 -9.48 3.68
C LEU A 58 8.42 -10.56 4.46
N ARG A 59 9.11 -11.52 5.08
CA ARG A 59 8.46 -12.57 5.89
C ARG A 59 7.74 -12.01 7.11
N ASP A 60 8.16 -10.85 7.59
CA ASP A 60 7.60 -10.17 8.75
C ASP A 60 6.39 -9.28 8.40
N PHE A 61 5.98 -9.25 7.12
CA PHE A 61 4.92 -8.37 6.63
C PHE A 61 3.70 -9.15 6.14
N THR A 62 2.57 -8.43 6.10
CA THR A 62 1.35 -8.87 5.40
C THR A 62 1.24 -8.12 4.08
N LEU A 63 0.98 -8.84 2.98
CA LEU A 63 0.71 -8.22 1.68
C LEU A 63 -0.73 -7.71 1.67
N ILE A 64 -0.94 -6.40 1.59
CA ILE A 64 -2.27 -5.83 1.35
C ILE A 64 -2.51 -5.78 -0.15
N ALA A 65 -3.47 -6.57 -0.63
CA ALA A 65 -3.82 -6.65 -2.05
C ALA A 65 -5.15 -5.93 -2.31
N TYR A 66 -5.06 -4.79 -2.99
CA TYR A 66 -6.20 -3.96 -3.35
C TYR A 66 -6.18 -3.57 -4.84
N GLY A 67 -7.15 -2.76 -5.25
CA GLY A 67 -7.48 -2.50 -6.65
C GLY A 67 -8.28 -3.66 -7.26
N GLY A 68 -8.76 -3.47 -8.49
CA GLY A 68 -9.57 -4.50 -9.17
C GLY A 68 -8.78 -5.79 -9.44
N ALA A 69 -7.52 -5.67 -9.85
CA ALA A 69 -6.68 -6.80 -10.25
C ALA A 69 -5.67 -7.28 -9.20
N GLY A 70 -5.42 -6.53 -8.11
CA GLY A 70 -4.46 -6.97 -7.09
C GLY A 70 -4.77 -8.36 -6.51
N PRO A 71 -6.02 -8.61 -6.06
CA PRO A 71 -6.37 -9.87 -5.41
C PRO A 71 -6.23 -11.13 -6.28
N VAL A 72 -6.29 -11.03 -7.62
CA VAL A 72 -6.12 -12.20 -8.50
C VAL A 72 -4.66 -12.65 -8.57
N HIS A 73 -3.69 -11.76 -8.34
CA HIS A 73 -2.26 -12.06 -8.38
C HIS A 73 -1.66 -12.31 -6.98
N ALA A 74 -2.37 -11.89 -5.93
CA ALA A 74 -1.82 -11.75 -4.59
C ALA A 74 -1.27 -13.05 -4.00
N GLY A 75 -1.99 -14.17 -4.19
CA GLY A 75 -1.55 -15.47 -3.69
C GLY A 75 -0.22 -15.92 -4.29
N ALA A 76 -0.06 -15.82 -5.61
CA ALA A 76 1.19 -16.19 -6.28
C ALA A 76 2.34 -15.23 -5.91
N LEU A 77 2.06 -13.93 -5.82
CA LEU A 77 3.04 -12.94 -5.39
C LEU A 77 3.52 -13.18 -3.96
N ALA A 78 2.61 -13.51 -3.03
CA ALA A 78 2.97 -13.81 -1.65
C ALA A 78 3.90 -15.02 -1.55
N VAL A 79 3.60 -16.11 -2.27
CA VAL A 79 4.48 -17.28 -2.36
C VAL A 79 5.86 -16.90 -2.90
N ALA A 80 5.93 -16.16 -4.02
CA ALA A 80 7.19 -15.78 -4.64
C ALA A 80 8.01 -14.76 -3.81
N ALA A 81 7.34 -13.97 -2.98
CA ALA A 81 7.96 -13.01 -2.07
C ALA A 81 8.31 -13.60 -0.69
N GLY A 82 7.86 -14.83 -0.38
CA GLY A 82 8.03 -15.44 0.94
C GLY A 82 7.11 -14.84 2.01
N ILE A 83 6.03 -14.17 1.62
CA ILE A 83 5.07 -13.55 2.53
C ILE A 83 4.05 -14.61 2.99
N ALA A 84 3.85 -14.74 4.29
CA ALA A 84 2.97 -15.77 4.86
C ALA A 84 1.47 -15.43 4.79
N ARG A 85 1.14 -14.14 4.71
CA ARG A 85 -0.24 -13.65 4.82
C ARG A 85 -0.55 -12.55 3.80
N VAL A 86 -1.70 -12.68 3.15
CA VAL A 86 -2.31 -11.62 2.33
C VAL A 86 -3.58 -11.13 3.02
N LEU A 87 -3.79 -9.82 3.00
CA LEU A 87 -5.06 -9.18 3.36
C LEU A 87 -5.65 -8.56 2.10
N VAL A 88 -6.84 -8.98 1.70
CA VAL A 88 -7.64 -8.32 0.67
C VAL A 88 -8.72 -7.50 1.37
N PRO A 89 -8.66 -6.15 1.32
CA PRO A 89 -9.63 -5.30 2.01
C PRO A 89 -11.06 -5.55 1.53
N ALA A 90 -12.06 -5.37 2.41
CA ALA A 90 -13.49 -5.52 2.09
C ALA A 90 -13.89 -4.81 0.78
N HIS A 91 -13.39 -3.60 0.60
CA HIS A 91 -13.59 -2.78 -0.60
C HIS A 91 -12.30 -2.70 -1.43
N SER A 92 -11.67 -3.84 -1.76
CA SER A 92 -10.39 -3.89 -2.49
C SER A 92 -10.41 -3.04 -3.76
N GLY A 93 -11.46 -3.13 -4.57
CA GLY A 93 -11.62 -2.33 -5.80
C GLY A 93 -11.68 -0.81 -5.58
N ALA A 94 -12.15 -0.35 -4.42
CA ALA A 94 -12.33 1.05 -4.07
C ALA A 94 -11.41 1.52 -2.92
N PHE A 95 -10.37 0.75 -2.60
CA PHE A 95 -9.55 0.98 -1.40
C PHE A 95 -8.86 2.34 -1.39
N SER A 96 -8.47 2.87 -2.56
CA SER A 96 -7.92 4.23 -2.67
C SER A 96 -8.95 5.31 -2.32
N ALA A 97 -10.22 5.14 -2.71
CA ALA A 97 -11.29 6.06 -2.34
C ALA A 97 -11.58 6.02 -0.83
N LEU A 98 -11.55 4.83 -0.23
CA LEU A 98 -11.62 4.68 1.23
C LEU A 98 -10.46 5.43 1.90
N GLY A 99 -9.24 5.28 1.38
CA GLY A 99 -8.08 6.03 1.85
C GLY A 99 -8.30 7.55 1.84
N CYS A 100 -8.86 8.10 0.76
CA CYS A 100 -9.21 9.52 0.69
C CYS A 100 -10.26 9.93 1.74
N LEU A 101 -11.27 9.08 1.99
CA LEU A 101 -12.33 9.35 2.98
C LEU A 101 -11.84 9.35 4.42
N VAL A 102 -10.88 8.49 4.75
CA VAL A 102 -10.36 8.34 6.12
C VAL A 102 -9.07 9.11 6.38
N SER A 103 -8.52 9.78 5.36
CA SER A 103 -7.32 10.59 5.53
C SER A 103 -7.63 11.87 6.30
N PRO A 104 -6.79 12.25 7.29
CA PRO A 104 -6.99 13.49 8.00
C PRO A 104 -6.84 14.69 7.07
N LEU A 105 -7.63 15.73 7.31
CA LEU A 105 -7.42 17.04 6.68
C LEU A 105 -6.06 17.58 7.12
N ARG A 106 -5.22 17.89 6.12
CA ARG A 106 -3.82 18.27 6.32
C ARG A 106 -3.38 19.25 5.24
N TYR A 107 -2.68 20.30 5.67
CA TYR A 107 -1.97 21.22 4.78
C TYR A 107 -0.50 21.26 5.17
N ASP A 108 0.36 21.16 4.16
CA ASP A 108 1.80 21.23 4.29
C ASP A 108 2.31 22.47 3.56
N ALA A 109 3.19 23.24 4.20
CA ALA A 109 3.92 24.33 3.57
C ALA A 109 5.41 24.19 3.83
N VAL A 110 6.20 24.39 2.79
CA VAL A 110 7.67 24.30 2.84
C VAL A 110 8.24 25.55 2.21
N ARG A 111 9.30 26.06 2.82
CA ARG A 111 10.04 27.18 2.24
C ARG A 111 11.53 26.99 2.44
N THR A 112 12.30 27.21 1.38
CA THR A 112 13.76 27.20 1.45
C THR A 112 14.25 28.25 2.43
N TYR A 113 15.13 27.83 3.33
CA TYR A 113 15.81 28.64 4.32
C TYR A 113 17.20 28.05 4.52
N ARG A 114 18.19 28.66 3.88
CA ARG A 114 19.58 28.21 3.93
C ARG A 114 20.28 28.87 5.10
N GLY A 115 20.73 28.07 6.05
CA GLY A 115 21.46 28.56 7.21
C GLY A 115 22.30 27.46 7.83
N ARG A 116 23.56 27.78 8.13
CA ARG A 116 24.44 26.89 8.90
C ARG A 116 24.06 26.96 10.38
N LEU A 117 24.04 25.82 11.07
CA LEU A 117 23.66 25.79 12.48
C LEU A 117 24.64 26.59 13.36
N GLU A 118 25.91 26.73 12.94
CA GLU A 118 26.91 27.52 13.67
C GLU A 118 26.62 29.03 13.68
N ALA A 119 25.86 29.52 12.70
CA ALA A 119 25.43 30.92 12.58
C ALA A 119 23.90 31.02 12.69
N TRP A 120 23.28 30.08 13.41
CA TRP A 120 21.82 29.98 13.48
C TRP A 120 21.22 31.08 14.34
N GLU A 121 20.28 31.82 13.76
CA GLU A 121 19.39 32.68 14.50
C GLU A 121 17.99 32.08 14.48
N ALA A 122 17.50 31.70 15.67
CA ALA A 122 16.18 31.08 15.79
C ALA A 122 15.06 32.05 15.40
N LYS A 123 15.20 33.33 15.75
CA LYS A 123 14.10 34.30 15.60
C LYS A 123 13.66 34.53 14.14
N PRO A 124 14.57 34.75 13.18
CA PRO A 124 14.18 34.87 11.77
C PRO A 124 13.53 33.59 11.22
N ALA A 125 14.05 32.41 11.61
CA ALA A 125 13.50 31.13 11.20
C ALA A 125 12.10 30.88 11.80
N GLU A 126 11.90 31.18 13.08
CA GLU A 126 10.59 31.14 13.75
C GLU A 126 9.57 32.05 13.07
N ASN A 127 9.95 33.28 12.72
CA ASN A 127 9.06 34.20 12.02
C ASN A 127 8.60 33.58 10.69
N ARG A 128 9.52 32.93 9.96
CA ARG A 128 9.21 32.23 8.72
C ARG A 128 8.29 31.04 8.93
N LEU A 129 8.48 30.28 10.01
CA LEU A 129 7.60 29.18 10.40
C LEU A 129 6.20 29.69 10.76
N ARG A 130 6.06 30.83 11.43
CA ARG A 130 4.75 31.44 11.71
C ARG A 130 4.01 31.82 10.43
N GLU A 131 4.69 32.43 9.46
CA GLU A 131 4.10 32.72 8.14
C GLU A 131 3.60 31.44 7.43
N LEU A 132 4.35 30.34 7.52
CA LEU A 132 3.95 29.05 6.95
C LEU A 132 2.80 28.41 7.72
N GLN A 133 2.80 28.54 9.05
CA GLN A 133 1.68 28.09 9.88
C GLN A 133 0.38 28.78 9.51
N GLU A 134 0.39 30.10 9.32
CA GLU A 134 -0.80 30.83 8.89
C GLU A 134 -1.32 30.32 7.53
N GLN A 135 -0.42 30.05 6.58
CA GLN A 135 -0.76 29.47 5.27
C GLN A 135 -1.41 28.08 5.39
N CYS A 136 -0.98 27.25 6.34
CA CYS A 136 -1.54 25.91 6.55
C CYS A 136 -2.85 25.93 7.38
N VAL A 137 -2.96 26.83 8.36
CA VAL A 137 -4.11 26.90 9.26
C VAL A 137 -5.30 27.62 8.61
N ALA A 138 -5.06 28.66 7.80
CA ALA A 138 -6.13 29.46 7.21
C ALA A 138 -7.16 28.62 6.40
N PRO A 139 -6.75 27.70 5.51
CA PRO A 139 -7.71 26.84 4.78
C PRO A 139 -8.56 25.97 5.72
N LEU A 140 -7.95 25.36 6.75
CA LEU A 140 -8.66 24.52 7.73
C LEU A 140 -9.71 25.32 8.51
N THR A 141 -9.37 26.54 8.92
CA THR A 141 -10.33 27.42 9.60
C THR A 141 -11.44 27.92 8.67
N ALA A 142 -11.14 28.12 7.38
CA ALA A 142 -12.14 28.49 6.38
C ALA A 142 -13.15 27.35 6.10
N GLU A 143 -12.74 26.10 6.30
CA GLU A 143 -13.63 24.92 6.30
C GLU A 143 -14.43 24.74 7.61
N GLY A 144 -14.31 25.68 8.56
CA GLY A 144 -15.07 25.68 9.81
C GLY A 144 -14.43 24.86 10.94
N ILE A 145 -13.17 24.44 10.80
CA ILE A 145 -12.46 23.73 11.87
C ILE A 145 -12.00 24.73 12.94
N ALA A 146 -12.38 24.48 14.19
CA ALA A 146 -11.94 25.28 15.33
C ALA A 146 -10.42 25.18 15.54
N ALA A 147 -9.77 26.30 15.87
CA ALA A 147 -8.30 26.38 15.95
C ALA A 147 -7.68 25.45 17.00
N ASP A 148 -8.39 25.19 18.11
CA ASP A 148 -7.98 24.25 19.16
C ASP A 148 -8.02 22.77 18.73
N ARG A 149 -8.72 22.47 17.62
CA ARG A 149 -8.74 21.16 16.97
C ARG A 149 -7.65 20.98 15.91
N ILE A 150 -6.85 22.00 15.64
CA ILE A 150 -5.78 21.95 14.63
C ILE A 150 -4.45 21.70 15.34
N SER A 151 -3.82 20.55 15.05
CA SER A 151 -2.45 20.28 15.47
C SER A 151 -1.48 20.87 14.45
N VAL A 152 -0.56 21.70 14.93
CA VAL A 152 0.54 22.25 14.12
C VAL A 152 1.86 21.62 14.53
N GLN A 153 2.67 21.24 13.54
CA GLN A 153 4.02 20.73 13.74
C GLN A 153 4.98 21.55 12.88
N TRP A 154 6.05 22.04 13.49
CA TRP A 154 7.14 22.72 12.80
C TRP A 154 8.32 21.77 12.68
N SER A 155 9.01 21.81 11.55
CA SER A 155 10.20 21.02 11.31
C SER A 155 11.18 21.73 10.38
N ALA A 156 12.40 21.23 10.32
CA ALA A 156 13.46 21.72 9.45
C ALA A 156 14.10 20.56 8.70
N ASP A 157 14.36 20.77 7.40
CA ASP A 157 15.10 19.83 6.57
C ASP A 157 16.60 20.15 6.74
N LEU A 158 17.32 19.29 7.47
CA LEU A 158 18.73 19.47 7.81
C LEU A 158 19.63 18.44 7.10
N ARG A 159 20.89 18.78 6.86
CA ARG A 159 21.89 17.87 6.31
C ARG A 159 23.30 18.23 6.77
N TYR A 160 24.24 17.29 6.67
CA TYR A 160 25.66 17.64 6.78
C TYR A 160 26.07 18.49 5.56
N SER A 161 26.97 19.45 5.77
CA SER A 161 27.51 20.27 4.68
C SER A 161 28.17 19.38 3.62
N GLY A 162 27.75 19.54 2.36
CA GLY A 162 28.23 18.71 1.24
C GLY A 162 27.45 17.41 1.01
N GLN A 163 26.48 17.09 1.88
CA GLN A 163 25.55 15.97 1.67
C GLN A 163 24.47 16.35 0.66
N ASN A 164 24.00 15.37 -0.13
CA ASN A 164 22.99 15.58 -1.18
C ASN A 164 21.53 15.34 -0.73
N TYR A 165 21.31 14.88 0.50
CA TYR A 165 19.98 14.51 1.01
C TYR A 165 19.74 15.13 2.37
N GLU A 166 18.53 15.66 2.55
CA GLU A 166 18.07 16.23 3.79
C GLU A 166 17.34 15.20 4.67
N ILE A 167 17.32 15.48 5.97
CA ILE A 167 16.56 14.77 6.99
C ILE A 167 15.60 15.78 7.63
N ASP A 168 14.31 15.48 7.57
CA ASP A 168 13.26 16.22 8.27
C ASP A 168 13.36 15.96 9.78
N VAL A 169 13.56 17.02 10.57
CA VAL A 169 13.68 16.95 12.03
C VAL A 169 12.73 17.93 12.71
N ALA A 170 12.16 17.52 13.84
CA ALA A 170 11.29 18.38 14.63
C ALA A 170 11.99 19.69 15.02
N TRP A 171 11.26 20.80 14.92
CA TRP A 171 11.78 22.11 15.26
C TRP A 171 12.25 22.19 16.72
N ARG A 172 13.37 22.88 16.93
CA ARG A 172 13.91 23.25 18.23
C ARG A 172 14.45 24.67 18.18
N ASP A 173 14.37 25.35 19.32
CA ASP A 173 14.68 26.77 19.40
C ASP A 173 16.19 27.06 19.49
N THR A 174 17.02 26.03 19.69
CA THR A 174 18.49 26.17 19.75
C THR A 174 19.19 25.33 18.68
N PRO A 175 20.31 25.82 18.12
CA PRO A 175 21.09 25.06 17.15
C PRO A 175 21.63 23.74 17.72
N GLU A 176 21.98 23.68 19.00
CA GLU A 176 22.44 22.46 19.66
C GLU A 176 21.34 21.41 19.71
N ALA A 177 20.10 21.83 20.01
CA ALA A 177 18.96 20.91 20.05
C ALA A 177 18.57 20.44 18.64
N LEU A 178 18.56 21.33 17.64
CA LEU A 178 18.36 20.95 16.23
C LEU A 178 19.42 19.96 15.76
N ARG A 179 20.70 20.21 16.07
CA ARG A 179 21.80 19.28 15.79
C ARG A 179 21.57 17.94 16.49
N GLY A 180 21.17 17.94 17.75
CA GLY A 180 20.87 16.73 18.51
C GLY A 180 19.78 15.87 17.86
N GLU A 181 18.67 16.48 17.45
CA GLU A 181 17.58 15.80 16.72
C GLU A 181 18.06 15.23 15.39
N PHE A 182 18.82 16.01 14.62
CA PHE A 182 19.41 15.57 13.36
C PHE A 182 20.35 14.39 13.51
N GLU A 183 21.31 14.46 14.43
CA GLU A 183 22.26 13.37 14.63
C GLU A 183 21.59 12.11 15.17
N ALA A 184 20.58 12.24 16.04
CA ALA A 184 19.78 11.12 16.50
C ALA A 184 19.04 10.45 15.33
N ARG A 185 18.40 11.25 14.47
CA ARG A 185 17.69 10.75 13.30
C ARG A 185 18.63 10.16 12.25
N HIS A 186 19.81 10.76 12.06
CA HIS A 186 20.85 10.27 11.16
C HIS A 186 21.38 8.91 11.63
N ARG A 187 21.64 8.74 12.93
CA ARG A 187 22.01 7.42 13.51
C ARG A 187 20.92 6.38 13.30
N GLN A 188 19.66 6.75 13.45
CA GLN A 188 18.55 5.83 13.22
C GLN A 188 18.45 5.39 11.75
N LEU A 189 18.67 6.31 10.81
CA LEU A 189 18.53 6.04 9.38
C LEU A 189 19.75 5.35 8.77
N TYR A 190 20.96 5.71 9.21
CA TYR A 190 22.21 5.32 8.56
C TYR A 190 23.19 4.59 9.49
N GLY A 191 22.91 4.49 10.79
CA GLY A 191 23.74 3.77 11.76
C GLY A 191 24.91 4.59 12.34
N TYR A 192 25.09 5.85 11.93
CA TYR A 192 26.18 6.71 12.40
C TYR A 192 25.77 8.19 12.44
N ALA A 193 26.62 9.04 13.01
CA ALA A 193 26.58 10.51 12.90
C ALA A 193 28.04 10.99 12.89
N THR A 194 28.38 11.95 12.03
CA THR A 194 29.78 12.34 11.74
C THR A 194 30.24 13.57 12.52
N GLY A 195 29.31 14.30 13.16
CA GLY A 195 29.60 15.54 13.88
C GLY A 195 30.03 16.71 12.99
N GLU A 196 29.95 16.54 11.66
CA GLU A 196 30.25 17.59 10.69
C GLU A 196 29.30 18.78 10.83
N SER A 197 29.63 19.88 10.14
CA SER A 197 28.77 21.06 10.11
C SER A 197 27.41 20.72 9.52
N VAL A 198 26.35 21.22 10.15
CA VAL A 198 24.96 20.95 9.76
C VAL A 198 24.37 22.22 9.18
N GLU A 199 23.69 22.09 8.04
CA GLU A 199 22.96 23.18 7.41
C GLU A 199 21.48 22.85 7.29
N CYS A 200 20.65 23.86 7.58
CA CYS A 200 19.25 23.88 7.22
C CYS A 200 19.10 24.23 5.74
N VAL A 201 18.22 23.51 5.06
CA VAL A 201 17.87 23.75 3.66
C VAL A 201 16.45 24.30 3.54
N ASN A 202 15.51 23.75 4.31
CA ASN A 202 14.11 24.19 4.30
C ASN A 202 13.52 24.24 5.71
N LEU A 203 12.52 25.11 5.87
CA LEU A 203 11.59 25.11 7.00
C LEU A 203 10.25 24.57 6.52
N ARG A 204 9.61 23.75 7.36
CA ARG A 204 8.36 23.06 7.06
C ARG A 204 7.36 23.27 8.18
N VAL A 205 6.11 23.47 7.80
CA VAL A 205 4.98 23.42 8.71
C VAL A 205 3.94 22.44 8.18
N VAL A 206 3.41 21.64 9.09
CA VAL A 206 2.28 20.75 8.87
C VAL A 206 1.16 21.19 9.82
N ALA A 207 0.03 21.61 9.28
CA ALA A 207 -1.19 21.76 10.06
C ALA A 207 -2.14 20.61 9.70
N ARG A 208 -2.65 19.90 10.70
CA ARG A 208 -3.57 18.79 10.50
C ARG A 208 -4.67 18.77 11.55
N VAL A 209 -5.82 18.26 11.17
CA VAL A 209 -6.86 17.87 12.12
C VAL A 209 -6.50 16.46 12.61
N PRO A 210 -6.24 16.25 13.91
CA PRO A 210 -5.95 14.92 14.45
C PRO A 210 -7.05 13.94 14.06
N ASP A 211 -6.66 12.69 13.78
CA ASP A 211 -7.57 11.65 13.34
C ASP A 211 -8.74 11.50 14.32
N VAL A 212 -9.96 11.70 13.81
CA VAL A 212 -11.13 11.13 14.44
C VAL A 212 -11.15 9.70 13.99
N ALA A 213 -10.92 8.75 14.90
CA ALA A 213 -10.92 7.33 14.56
C ALA A 213 -12.18 6.98 13.76
N VAL A 214 -12.01 6.67 12.47
CA VAL A 214 -13.13 6.23 11.64
C VAL A 214 -13.49 4.81 12.09
N ALA A 215 -14.57 4.71 12.86
CA ALA A 215 -15.10 3.42 13.25
C ALA A 215 -15.71 2.75 12.01
N LEU A 216 -14.99 1.77 11.46
CA LEU A 216 -15.54 0.90 10.42
C LEU A 216 -16.55 -0.04 11.06
N SER A 217 -17.77 -0.05 10.54
CA SER A 217 -18.82 -0.98 10.96
C SER A 217 -18.39 -2.42 10.73
N PRO A 218 -18.82 -3.37 11.60
CA PRO A 218 -18.72 -4.78 11.31
C PRO A 218 -19.35 -5.12 9.96
N PHE A 219 -18.78 -6.12 9.29
CA PHE A 219 -19.35 -6.61 8.04
C PHE A 219 -20.55 -7.50 8.33
N GLU A 220 -21.69 -7.11 7.77
CA GLU A 220 -22.91 -7.91 7.78
C GLU A 220 -23.03 -8.67 6.45
N PRO A 221 -22.98 -10.01 6.46
CA PRO A 221 -23.09 -10.78 5.24
C PRO A 221 -24.45 -10.58 4.58
N SER A 222 -24.45 -10.49 3.26
CA SER A 222 -25.66 -10.42 2.44
C SER A 222 -25.61 -11.47 1.34
N GLY A 223 -26.73 -12.16 1.11
CA GLY A 223 -26.81 -13.27 0.17
C GLY A 223 -26.76 -14.64 0.85
N THR A 224 -26.87 -15.69 0.02
CA THR A 224 -26.95 -17.07 0.50
C THR A 224 -25.54 -17.67 0.54
N PRO A 225 -25.07 -18.16 1.69
CA PRO A 225 -23.78 -18.84 1.77
C PRO A 225 -23.73 -20.06 0.85
N GLY A 226 -22.59 -20.27 0.19
CA GLY A 226 -22.35 -21.45 -0.63
C GLY A 226 -21.66 -21.14 -1.95
N VAL A 227 -21.51 -22.18 -2.76
CA VAL A 227 -20.93 -22.10 -4.10
C VAL A 227 -21.99 -21.54 -5.06
N ILE A 228 -21.68 -20.41 -5.72
CA ILE A 228 -22.56 -19.75 -6.69
C ILE A 228 -22.32 -20.20 -8.13
N GLY A 229 -21.32 -21.06 -8.35
CA GLY A 229 -21.01 -21.65 -9.65
C GLY A 229 -19.58 -22.16 -9.70
N GLU A 230 -19.16 -22.56 -10.89
CA GLU A 230 -17.84 -23.12 -11.13
C GLU A 230 -17.14 -22.42 -12.30
N GLN A 231 -15.81 -22.41 -12.29
CA GLN A 231 -14.99 -21.90 -13.39
C GLN A 231 -13.77 -22.78 -13.59
N ARG A 232 -13.45 -23.12 -14.83
CA ARG A 232 -12.21 -23.84 -15.14
C ARG A 232 -11.04 -22.87 -15.26
N ALA A 233 -9.94 -23.20 -14.62
CA ALA A 233 -8.68 -22.49 -14.70
C ALA A 233 -7.51 -23.46 -14.89
N HIS A 234 -6.40 -22.97 -15.41
CA HIS A 234 -5.18 -23.74 -15.54
C HIS A 234 -4.09 -23.12 -14.66
N PHE A 235 -3.44 -23.93 -13.82
CA PHE A 235 -2.29 -23.51 -13.03
C PHE A 235 -1.03 -24.25 -13.51
N ALA A 236 0.08 -23.53 -13.68
CA ALA A 236 1.36 -24.14 -13.97
C ALA A 236 1.71 -25.17 -12.88
N GLY A 237 2.13 -26.37 -13.28
CA GLY A 237 2.48 -27.48 -12.38
C GLY A 237 1.30 -28.27 -11.79
N VAL A 238 0.06 -27.80 -11.93
CA VAL A 238 -1.15 -28.51 -11.45
C VAL A 238 -2.05 -28.95 -12.62
N GLY A 239 -2.12 -28.16 -13.69
CA GLY A 239 -2.98 -28.42 -14.84
C GLY A 239 -4.35 -27.73 -14.72
N GLU A 240 -5.33 -28.26 -15.45
CA GLU A 240 -6.71 -27.76 -15.42
C GLU A 240 -7.41 -28.15 -14.11
N VAL A 241 -8.06 -27.18 -13.46
CA VAL A 241 -8.79 -27.35 -12.20
C VAL A 241 -10.13 -26.63 -12.29
N VAL A 242 -11.16 -27.22 -11.68
CA VAL A 242 -12.47 -26.58 -11.50
C VAL A 242 -12.46 -25.79 -10.19
N LEU A 243 -12.70 -24.49 -10.28
CA LEU A 243 -12.74 -23.55 -9.17
C LEU A 243 -14.18 -23.33 -8.74
N PRO A 244 -14.58 -23.68 -7.50
CA PRO A 244 -15.81 -23.17 -6.94
C PRO A 244 -15.74 -21.64 -6.84
N ARG A 245 -16.83 -20.99 -7.20
CA ARG A 245 -17.03 -19.54 -7.10
C ARG A 245 -17.89 -19.24 -5.89
N TYR A 246 -17.50 -18.24 -5.12
CA TYR A 246 -18.21 -17.75 -3.95
C TYR A 246 -18.56 -16.29 -4.15
N ASP A 247 -19.77 -15.88 -3.75
CA ASP A 247 -20.11 -14.48 -3.60
C ASP A 247 -19.44 -13.96 -2.32
N ARG A 248 -18.58 -12.96 -2.46
CA ARG A 248 -17.92 -12.33 -1.33
C ARG A 248 -18.93 -11.79 -0.31
N ALA A 249 -20.06 -11.24 -0.78
CA ALA A 249 -21.08 -10.65 0.07
C ALA A 249 -21.66 -11.68 1.05
N ALA A 250 -21.70 -12.97 0.67
CA ALA A 250 -22.28 -14.04 1.46
C ALA A 250 -21.28 -14.69 2.46
N LEU A 251 -20.01 -14.28 2.46
CA LEU A 251 -18.99 -14.81 3.37
C LEU A 251 -19.07 -14.15 4.74
N ALA A 252 -19.76 -14.78 5.67
CA ALA A 252 -19.85 -14.33 7.06
C ALA A 252 -18.47 -14.28 7.73
N PRO A 253 -18.26 -13.39 8.72
CA PRO A 253 -17.05 -13.40 9.55
C PRO A 253 -16.75 -14.80 10.12
N GLY A 254 -15.50 -15.25 9.98
CA GLY A 254 -15.04 -16.58 10.36
C GLY A 254 -15.26 -17.66 9.29
N ALA A 255 -15.99 -17.39 8.20
CA ALA A 255 -16.11 -18.32 7.09
C ALA A 255 -14.75 -18.58 6.45
N THR A 256 -14.49 -19.83 6.08
CA THR A 256 -13.25 -20.25 5.44
C THR A 256 -13.49 -20.81 4.05
N VAL A 257 -12.57 -20.51 3.13
CA VAL A 257 -12.56 -21.02 1.75
C VAL A 257 -11.19 -21.63 1.48
N ALA A 258 -11.16 -22.92 1.19
CA ALA A 258 -9.93 -23.60 0.78
C ALA A 258 -9.67 -23.38 -0.71
N GLY A 259 -8.41 -23.11 -1.05
CA GLY A 259 -7.98 -23.02 -2.44
C GLY A 259 -7.83 -24.39 -3.10
N PRO A 260 -8.00 -24.49 -4.44
CA PRO A 260 -8.18 -23.35 -5.33
C PRO A 260 -9.65 -22.91 -5.47
N ALA A 261 -9.92 -21.62 -5.33
CA ALA A 261 -11.28 -21.06 -5.37
C ALA A 261 -11.30 -19.60 -5.83
N LEU A 262 -12.44 -19.15 -6.35
CA LEU A 262 -12.70 -17.75 -6.69
C LEU A 262 -13.68 -17.14 -5.69
N ILE A 263 -13.32 -15.99 -5.13
CA ILE A 263 -14.22 -15.16 -4.34
C ILE A 263 -14.44 -13.88 -5.13
N GLU A 264 -15.68 -13.66 -5.54
CA GLU A 264 -16.05 -12.60 -6.47
C GLU A 264 -16.83 -11.52 -5.74
N ASP A 265 -16.47 -10.27 -5.99
CA ASP A 265 -17.30 -9.12 -5.67
C ASP A 265 -17.57 -8.30 -6.94
N GLU A 266 -18.29 -7.19 -6.80
CA GLU A 266 -18.69 -6.37 -7.94
C GLU A 266 -17.49 -5.75 -8.70
N TRP A 267 -16.38 -5.49 -8.00
CA TRP A 267 -15.27 -4.66 -8.49
C TRP A 267 -13.94 -5.41 -8.55
N SER A 268 -13.86 -6.63 -8.03
CA SER A 268 -12.65 -7.42 -7.90
C SER A 268 -12.94 -8.92 -7.88
N THR A 269 -11.91 -9.69 -8.20
CA THR A 269 -11.92 -11.15 -8.09
C THR A 269 -10.70 -11.57 -7.30
N THR A 270 -10.93 -12.21 -6.17
CA THR A 270 -9.88 -12.79 -5.34
C THR A 270 -9.69 -14.24 -5.74
N LEU A 271 -8.46 -14.60 -6.11
CA LEU A 271 -8.08 -15.98 -6.40
C LEU A 271 -7.34 -16.55 -5.19
N VAL A 272 -7.97 -17.54 -4.54
CA VAL A 272 -7.31 -18.36 -3.52
C VAL A 272 -6.60 -19.47 -4.27
N TYR A 273 -5.27 -19.46 -4.33
CA TYR A 273 -4.51 -20.42 -5.13
C TYR A 273 -4.47 -21.81 -4.47
N PRO A 274 -4.09 -22.88 -5.22
CA PRO A 274 -3.85 -24.19 -4.62
C PRO A 274 -2.92 -24.12 -3.40
N GLY A 275 -3.27 -24.83 -2.32
CA GLY A 275 -2.49 -24.85 -1.08
C GLY A 275 -2.70 -23.63 -0.17
N GLN A 276 -3.60 -22.71 -0.51
CA GLN A 276 -3.93 -21.54 0.30
C GLN A 276 -5.27 -21.72 1.02
N ARG A 277 -5.44 -21.00 2.13
CA ARG A 277 -6.70 -20.91 2.87
C ARG A 277 -7.09 -19.46 3.05
N CYS A 278 -8.32 -19.12 2.74
CA CYS A 278 -8.89 -17.80 2.95
C CYS A 278 -9.87 -17.83 4.13
N THR A 279 -9.84 -16.80 4.98
CA THR A 279 -10.78 -16.59 6.09
C THR A 279 -11.32 -15.16 6.05
N ALA A 280 -12.63 -14.97 6.15
CA ALA A 280 -13.24 -13.65 6.28
C ALA A 280 -13.11 -13.14 7.73
N ASP A 281 -12.63 -11.91 7.93
CA ASP A 281 -12.58 -11.29 9.25
C ASP A 281 -13.88 -10.53 9.60
N ARG A 282 -13.94 -9.95 10.81
CA ARG A 282 -15.10 -9.17 11.29
C ARG A 282 -15.45 -7.94 10.47
N LEU A 283 -14.52 -7.45 9.65
CA LEU A 283 -14.69 -6.27 8.79
C LEU A 283 -14.92 -6.67 7.33
N GLY A 284 -15.02 -7.97 7.01
CA GLY A 284 -15.19 -8.46 5.63
C GLY A 284 -13.89 -8.45 4.81
N ASN A 285 -12.74 -8.25 5.47
CA ASN A 285 -11.46 -8.47 4.80
C ASN A 285 -11.26 -9.97 4.61
N LEU A 286 -10.65 -10.34 3.49
CA LEU A 286 -10.24 -11.72 3.24
C LEU A 286 -8.78 -11.89 3.64
N ILE A 287 -8.53 -12.79 4.56
CA ILE A 287 -7.19 -13.14 5.03
C ILE A 287 -6.78 -14.45 4.36
N ILE A 288 -5.80 -14.39 3.46
CA ILE A 288 -5.27 -15.58 2.80
C ILE A 288 -3.96 -15.97 3.46
N GLU A 289 -3.93 -17.18 3.99
CA GLU A 289 -2.75 -17.79 4.58
C GLU A 289 -2.08 -18.72 3.56
N ILE A 290 -0.77 -18.57 3.45
CA ILE A 290 0.06 -19.41 2.61
C ILE A 290 0.51 -20.62 3.44
N THR A 291 -0.34 -21.65 3.51
CA THR A 291 0.02 -22.94 4.10
C THR A 291 1.10 -23.58 3.21
N GLN A 292 2.36 -23.53 3.64
CA GLN A 292 3.44 -24.18 2.91
C GLN A 292 3.15 -25.69 2.75
N SER A 293 2.98 -26.13 1.51
CA SER A 293 3.71 -27.32 1.08
C SER A 293 4.66 -26.84 0.00
N ARG A 294 5.96 -26.82 0.31
CA ARG A 294 7.00 -26.70 -0.72
C ARG A 294 6.82 -27.92 -1.63
N MET A 295 6.09 -27.79 -2.73
CA MET A 295 6.25 -28.71 -3.84
C MET A 295 7.66 -28.45 -4.39
N ARG A 296 8.56 -29.37 -4.06
CA ARG A 296 9.88 -29.49 -4.68
C ARG A 296 9.73 -29.87 -6.15
#